data_AF-A0A0B2P612-F1
#
_entry.id   AF-A0A0B2P612-F1
#
_cell.length_a   1.000
_cell.length_b   1.000
_cell.length_c   1.000
_cell.angle_alpha   90.00
_cell.angle_beta   90.00
_cell.angle_gamma   90.00
#
_symmetry.space_group_name_H-M   'P 1'
#
loop_
_entity.id
_entity.type
_entity.pdbx_description
1 polymer ?
#
loop_
_entity_poly.entity_id
_entity_poly.type
_entity_poly.pdbx_seq_one_letter_code
_entity_poly.pdbx_strand_id
1 'polypeptide(L)'
;MGLYVQHQDSTQLAALGKIYHGASTIHCVAYADDVVRVSIDKVIDGEAEVLFSTSEIKYVRQALNTFIAWPTPLVKLVSHEDSAISPKKVVEAVNGVKDVVVHDPLRELIKCLVDIYDNPVQFVWDGGKFGIPNVDSTLFLTYADVNKITTGDKWLNIAILQLWTM
;
A
#
# COMPACT_ATOMS: atom_id res chain seq x y z
N MET A 1 13.38 0.76 -6.48
CA MET A 1 13.52 -0.15 -7.64
C MET A 1 12.73 0.39 -8.80
N GLY A 2 13.20 0.20 -10.02
CA GLY A 2 12.45 0.50 -11.24
C GLY A 2 11.62 -0.70 -11.65
N LEU A 3 10.35 -0.44 -11.93
CA LEU A 3 9.36 -1.39 -12.40
C LEU A 3 9.18 -1.16 -13.88
N TYR A 4 9.63 -2.11 -14.69
CA TYR A 4 9.58 -1.99 -16.14
C TYR A 4 8.41 -2.79 -16.71
N VAL A 5 7.90 -2.33 -17.85
CA VAL A 5 6.94 -3.05 -18.68
C VAL A 5 7.56 -3.38 -20.02
N GLN A 6 7.13 -4.49 -20.63
CA GLN A 6 7.58 -4.89 -21.95
C GLN A 6 6.60 -4.34 -22.98
N HIS A 7 7.08 -3.43 -23.82
CA HIS A 7 6.42 -3.06 -25.06
C HIS A 7 7.11 -3.81 -26.21
N GLN A 8 6.40 -4.06 -27.31
CA GLN A 8 6.76 -4.94 -28.45
C GLN A 8 8.28 -5.22 -28.63
N ASP A 9 9.11 -4.17 -28.71
CA ASP A 9 10.57 -4.30 -28.89
C ASP A 9 11.43 -3.60 -27.83
N SER A 10 10.85 -3.09 -26.74
CA SER A 10 11.61 -2.41 -25.68
C SER A 10 11.02 -2.56 -24.28
N THR A 11 11.91 -2.55 -23.29
CA THR A 11 11.53 -2.55 -21.88
C THR A 11 11.57 -1.12 -21.37
N GLN A 12 10.42 -0.58 -20.97
CA GLN A 12 10.28 0.82 -20.55
C GLN A 12 10.00 0.92 -19.07
N LEU A 13 10.56 1.94 -18.41
CA LEU A 13 10.35 2.17 -16.99
C LEU A 13 8.94 2.75 -16.78
N ALA A 14 8.06 1.98 -16.15
CA ALA A 14 6.68 2.39 -15.92
C ALA A 14 6.45 3.01 -14.54
N ALA A 15 7.22 2.58 -13.53
CA ALA A 15 7.08 3.09 -12.18
C ALA A 15 8.36 2.91 -11.35
N LEU A 16 8.43 3.65 -10.24
CA LEU A 16 9.38 3.40 -9.15
C LEU A 16 8.64 2.85 -7.94
N GLY A 17 9.28 1.91 -7.24
CA GLY A 17 8.67 1.22 -6.12
C GLY A 17 9.63 0.49 -5.21
N LYS A 18 9.06 -0.21 -4.23
CA LYS A 18 9.79 -1.05 -3.26
C LYS A 18 9.39 -2.50 -3.44
N ILE A 19 10.35 -3.41 -3.25
CA ILE A 19 10.12 -4.85 -3.22
C ILE A 19 9.85 -5.27 -1.78
N TYR A 20 8.89 -6.16 -1.58
CA TYR A 20 8.59 -6.75 -0.28
C TYR A 20 8.81 -8.27 -0.36
N HIS A 21 9.80 -8.75 0.39
CA HIS A 21 10.09 -10.17 0.52
C HIS A 21 9.33 -10.80 1.70
N GLY A 22 8.92 -12.06 1.58
CA GLY A 22 8.47 -12.87 2.72
C GLY A 22 6.97 -13.20 2.78
N ALA A 23 6.11 -12.54 2.01
CA ALA A 23 4.69 -12.87 1.98
C ALA A 23 4.34 -13.55 0.67
N SER A 24 3.99 -14.84 0.68
CA SER A 24 3.83 -15.72 -0.51
C SER A 24 2.55 -15.51 -1.32
N THR A 25 1.71 -14.53 -0.96
CA THR A 25 0.44 -14.27 -1.63
C THR A 25 0.26 -12.78 -1.89
N ILE A 26 -0.54 -12.37 -2.88
CA ILE A 26 -1.03 -10.99 -3.04
C ILE A 26 -2.53 -11.12 -3.30
N HIS A 27 -3.37 -10.39 -2.56
CA HIS A 27 -4.83 -10.55 -2.60
C HIS A 27 -5.28 -12.02 -2.47
N CYS A 28 -4.67 -12.76 -1.53
CA CYS A 28 -4.94 -14.18 -1.27
C CYS A 28 -4.54 -15.16 -2.40
N VAL A 29 -3.89 -14.70 -3.47
CA VAL A 29 -3.39 -15.56 -4.55
C VAL A 29 -1.89 -15.77 -4.38
N ALA A 30 -1.45 -17.03 -4.33
CA ALA A 30 -0.03 -17.37 -4.32
C ALA A 30 0.61 -16.99 -5.66
N TYR A 31 1.77 -16.35 -5.61
CA TYR A 31 2.51 -16.00 -6.83
C TYR A 31 3.53 -17.08 -7.20
N ALA A 32 3.84 -17.16 -8.49
CA ALA A 32 4.91 -18.03 -9.01
C ALA A 32 6.28 -17.53 -8.56
N ASP A 33 7.28 -18.43 -8.53
CA ASP A 33 8.63 -18.15 -8.02
C ASP A 33 9.34 -16.97 -8.74
N ASP A 34 8.90 -16.62 -9.94
CA ASP A 34 9.44 -15.54 -10.76
C ASP A 34 8.77 -14.17 -10.53
N VAL A 35 7.84 -14.07 -9.58
CA VAL A 35 7.08 -12.85 -9.28
C VAL A 35 7.40 -12.34 -7.88
N VAL A 36 7.50 -11.03 -7.74
CA VAL A 36 7.70 -10.36 -6.45
C VAL A 36 6.55 -9.40 -6.14
N ARG A 37 6.25 -9.25 -4.85
CA ARG A 37 5.33 -8.21 -4.37
C ARG A 37 6.04 -6.86 -4.39
N VAL A 38 5.42 -5.86 -5.01
CA VAL A 38 5.93 -4.49 -5.04
C VAL A 38 4.86 -3.48 -4.64
N SER A 39 5.29 -2.36 -4.06
CA SER A 39 4.48 -1.14 -3.92
C SER A 39 4.91 -0.11 -4.95
N ILE A 40 3.98 0.65 -5.51
CA ILE A 40 4.28 1.77 -6.39
C ILE A 40 4.40 3.05 -5.58
N ASP A 41 5.59 3.65 -5.59
CA ASP A 41 5.89 4.92 -4.93
C ASP A 41 5.71 6.10 -5.90
N LYS A 42 6.04 5.92 -7.18
CA LYS A 42 5.92 6.95 -8.23
C LYS A 42 5.55 6.32 -9.56
N VAL A 43 4.51 6.85 -10.21
CA VAL A 43 4.11 6.45 -11.57
C VAL A 43 4.87 7.29 -12.59
N ILE A 44 5.41 6.64 -13.62
CA ILE A 44 6.12 7.29 -14.74
C ILE A 44 5.28 7.16 -16.01
N ASP A 45 4.85 5.94 -16.33
CA ASP A 45 3.87 5.65 -17.37
C ASP A 45 2.60 5.11 -16.71
N GLY A 46 1.56 5.95 -16.66
CA GLY A 46 0.28 5.60 -16.06
C GLY A 46 -0.68 4.85 -16.98
N GLU A 47 -0.41 4.82 -18.29
CA GLU A 47 -1.22 4.13 -19.30
C GLU A 47 -0.66 2.75 -19.65
N ALA A 48 0.57 2.45 -19.21
CA ALA A 48 1.10 1.10 -19.22
C ALA A 48 0.15 0.12 -18.50
N GLU A 49 -0.16 -0.99 -19.15
CA GLU A 49 -0.91 -2.09 -18.54
C GLU A 49 -0.01 -2.87 -17.58
N VAL A 50 -0.58 -3.28 -16.46
CA VAL A 50 0.09 -4.22 -15.55
C VAL A 50 0.01 -5.63 -16.15
N LEU A 51 1.07 -6.43 -16.02
CA LEU A 51 1.07 -7.79 -16.58
C LEU A 51 -0.01 -8.68 -15.93
N PHE A 52 -0.28 -8.47 -14.65
CA PHE A 52 -1.28 -9.23 -13.89
C PHE A 52 -2.49 -8.34 -13.59
N SER A 53 -3.30 -8.11 -14.63
CA SER A 53 -4.53 -7.32 -14.47
C SER A 53 -5.54 -8.02 -13.57
N THR A 54 -6.25 -7.24 -12.77
CA THR A 54 -7.41 -7.66 -11.99
C THR A 54 -8.62 -6.83 -12.40
N SER A 55 -9.80 -7.15 -11.87
CA SER A 55 -11.00 -6.31 -12.05
C SER A 55 -10.81 -4.87 -11.54
N GLU A 56 -9.89 -4.66 -10.60
CA GLU A 56 -9.62 -3.36 -9.97
C GLU A 56 -8.41 -2.64 -10.58
N ILE A 57 -7.40 -3.39 -11.03
CA ILE A 57 -6.12 -2.84 -11.48
C ILE A 57 -5.83 -3.34 -12.89
N LYS A 58 -5.90 -2.44 -13.86
CA LYS A 58 -5.50 -2.69 -15.25
C LYS A 58 -4.27 -1.89 -15.66
N TYR A 59 -4.15 -0.67 -15.16
CA TYR A 59 -3.10 0.28 -15.50
C TYR A 59 -2.23 0.65 -14.30
N VAL A 60 -0.97 0.99 -14.55
CA VAL A 60 0.01 1.34 -13.52
C VAL A 60 -0.45 2.51 -12.64
N ARG A 61 -1.19 3.49 -13.20
CA ARG A 61 -1.77 4.59 -12.42
C ARG A 61 -2.74 4.14 -11.32
N GLN A 62 -3.42 3.02 -11.52
CA GLN A 62 -4.40 2.46 -10.58
C GLN A 62 -3.71 1.70 -9.44
N ALA A 63 -2.44 1.36 -9.62
CA ALA A 63 -1.66 0.60 -8.64
C ALA A 63 -0.90 1.50 -7.64
N LEU A 64 -1.10 2.82 -7.68
CA LEU A 64 -0.52 3.74 -6.70
C LEU A 64 -1.05 3.42 -5.29
N ASN A 65 -0.16 3.31 -4.32
CA ASN A 65 -0.47 2.97 -2.91
C ASN A 65 -1.10 1.59 -2.68
N THR A 66 -1.03 0.67 -3.65
CA THR A 66 -1.43 -0.74 -3.46
C THR A 66 -0.26 -1.68 -3.75
N PHE A 67 -0.41 -2.93 -3.33
CA PHE A 67 0.55 -3.99 -3.61
C PHE A 67 0.13 -4.75 -4.85
N ILE A 68 1.07 -4.92 -5.78
CA ILE A 68 0.85 -5.70 -6.98
C ILE A 68 1.96 -6.72 -7.18
N ALA A 69 1.65 -7.75 -7.95
CA ALA A 69 2.61 -8.71 -8.47
C ALA A 69 3.42 -8.06 -9.59
N TRP A 70 4.74 -8.20 -9.56
CA TRP A 70 5.61 -7.80 -10.66
C TRP A 70 6.61 -8.90 -11.01
N PRO A 71 6.86 -9.18 -12.30
CA PRO A 71 7.88 -10.16 -12.68
C PRO A 71 9.26 -9.71 -12.24
N THR A 72 9.98 -10.58 -11.53
CA THR A 72 11.35 -10.35 -11.04
C THR A 72 12.31 -9.87 -12.14
N PRO A 73 12.29 -10.42 -13.38
CA PRO A 73 13.17 -9.95 -14.46
C PRO A 73 12.92 -8.49 -14.88
N LEU A 74 11.74 -7.95 -14.58
CA LEU A 74 11.33 -6.58 -14.90
C LEU A 74 11.50 -5.62 -13.72
N VAL A 75 12.00 -6.08 -12.59
CA VAL A 75 12.39 -5.23 -11.46
C VAL A 75 13.89 -5.01 -11.50
N LYS A 76 14.31 -3.77 -11.78
CA LYS A 76 15.73 -3.44 -11.91
C LYS A 76 16.11 -2.34 -10.92
N LEU A 77 17.37 -2.36 -10.48
CA LEU A 77 17.91 -1.24 -9.71
C LEU A 77 18.02 -0.02 -10.65
N VAL A 78 17.41 1.09 -10.25
CA VAL A 78 17.52 2.37 -10.99
C VAL A 78 18.67 3.11 -10.33
N SER A 79 19.76 3.33 -11.07
CA SER A 79 20.84 4.20 -10.60
C SER A 79 20.34 5.65 -10.61
N HIS A 80 20.97 6.52 -9.82
CA HIS A 80 20.57 7.92 -9.67
C HIS A 80 20.66 8.76 -10.97
N GLU A 81 21.10 8.14 -12.08
CA GLU A 81 21.32 8.74 -13.38
C GLU A 81 20.11 8.59 -14.32
N ASP A 82 19.29 7.54 -14.14
CA ASP A 82 18.08 7.28 -14.96
C ASP A 82 16.86 8.10 -14.50
N SER A 83 16.96 8.81 -13.38
CA SER A 83 15.93 9.76 -12.91
C SER A 83 15.90 11.07 -13.74
N ALA A 84 16.87 11.23 -14.66
CA ALA A 84 16.99 12.40 -15.52
C ALA A 84 16.22 12.26 -16.84
N ILE A 85 14.93 11.94 -16.78
CA ILE A 85 14.02 12.36 -17.86
C ILE A 85 13.53 13.77 -17.51
N SER A 86 14.30 14.73 -18.03
CA SER A 86 14.05 16.17 -18.19
C SER A 86 12.63 16.67 -17.89
N PRO A 87 12.50 17.53 -16.87
CA PRO A 87 11.74 18.76 -16.95
C PRO A 87 12.73 19.92 -17.10
N LYS A 88 12.53 20.76 -18.10
CA LYS A 88 13.29 21.98 -18.35
C LYS A 88 13.59 22.77 -17.06
N LYS A 89 14.88 22.89 -16.76
CA LYS A 89 15.61 23.99 -16.07
C LYS A 89 14.74 25.16 -15.57
N VAL A 90 14.67 25.36 -14.25
CA VAL A 90 15.15 26.58 -13.56
C VAL A 90 15.64 26.19 -12.16
N VAL A 91 16.81 26.72 -11.83
CA VAL A 91 17.63 26.58 -10.64
C VAL A 91 17.01 27.38 -9.49
N GLU A 92 16.93 26.81 -8.28
CA GLU A 92 17.46 27.47 -7.07
C GLU A 92 17.50 26.52 -5.87
N ALA A 93 18.69 26.45 -5.28
CA ALA A 93 19.01 25.73 -4.06
C ALA A 93 18.41 26.43 -2.85
N VAL A 94 17.72 25.71 -1.96
CA VAL A 94 17.57 26.13 -0.56
C VAL A 94 17.52 24.91 0.36
N ASN A 95 18.57 24.83 1.18
CA ASN A 95 18.65 24.40 2.58
C ASN A 95 17.72 23.30 3.12
N GLY A 96 18.38 22.27 3.67
CA GLY A 96 18.15 21.81 5.04
C GLY A 96 16.71 21.44 5.36
N VAL A 97 16.27 20.29 4.87
CA VAL A 97 15.00 19.71 5.30
C VAL A 97 15.18 19.22 6.74
N LYS A 98 14.68 20.05 7.65
CA LYS A 98 14.33 19.70 9.03
C LYS A 98 13.62 18.35 9.03
N ASP A 99 13.97 17.54 10.02
CA ASP A 99 13.29 16.33 10.45
C ASP A 99 11.77 16.44 10.24
N VAL A 100 11.30 16.00 9.08
CA VAL A 100 9.88 15.78 8.85
C VAL A 100 9.62 14.54 9.66
N VAL A 101 8.99 14.70 10.82
CA VAL A 101 8.43 13.57 11.56
C VAL A 101 7.45 12.90 10.60
N VAL A 102 7.94 11.87 9.92
CA VAL A 102 7.13 11.00 9.08
C VAL A 102 6.15 10.36 10.05
N HIS A 103 4.91 10.81 10.02
CA HIS A 103 3.85 10.30 10.86
C HIS A 103 3.50 8.90 10.37
N ASP A 104 4.32 7.91 10.76
CA ASP A 104 4.18 6.49 10.42
C ASP A 104 2.94 5.95 11.15
N PRO A 105 1.79 5.80 10.46
CA PRO A 105 0.53 5.49 11.13
C PRO A 105 0.55 4.09 11.74
N LEU A 106 1.36 3.18 11.18
CA LEU A 106 1.52 1.83 11.72
C LEU A 106 2.31 1.85 13.04
N ARG A 107 3.34 2.69 13.12
CA ARG A 107 4.10 2.89 14.36
C ARG A 107 3.23 3.47 15.47
N GLU A 108 2.38 4.43 15.16
CA GLU A 108 1.44 4.99 16.15
C GLU A 108 0.41 3.94 16.58
N LEU A 109 -0.12 3.15 15.64
CA LEU A 109 -1.04 2.06 15.95
C LEU A 109 -0.39 1.00 16.86
N ILE A 110 0.89 0.68 16.64
CA ILE A 110 1.65 -0.25 17.50
C ILE A 110 1.79 0.30 18.92
N LYS A 111 2.00 1.61 19.09
CA LYS A 111 2.07 2.22 20.44
C LYS A 111 0.74 2.05 21.18
N CYS A 112 -0.38 2.24 20.49
CA CYS A 112 -1.71 2.06 21.07
C CYS A 112 -2.00 0.63 21.54
N LEU A 113 -1.26 -0.40 21.10
CA LEU A 113 -1.46 -1.77 21.57
C LEU A 113 -1.29 -1.90 23.09
N VAL A 114 -0.38 -1.11 23.68
CA VAL A 114 -0.16 -1.12 25.13
C VAL A 114 -1.37 -0.53 25.86
N ASP A 115 -1.92 0.55 25.33
CA ASP A 115 -3.06 1.25 25.93
C ASP A 115 -4.36 0.42 25.86
N ILE A 116 -4.53 -0.33 24.77
CA ILE A 116 -5.75 -1.11 24.47
C ILE A 116 -5.67 -2.54 25.05
N TYR A 117 -4.52 -2.93 25.64
CA TYR A 117 -4.30 -4.29 26.16
C TYR A 117 -5.38 -4.71 27.16
N ASP A 118 -5.68 -3.85 28.13
CA ASP A 118 -6.69 -4.12 29.16
C ASP A 118 -8.03 -3.41 28.89
N ASN A 119 -8.02 -2.34 28.08
CA ASN A 119 -9.18 -1.47 27.88
C ASN A 119 -9.56 -1.40 26.39
N PRO A 120 -10.63 -2.09 25.95
CA PRO A 120 -11.09 -1.98 24.58
C PRO A 120 -11.59 -0.57 24.28
N VAL A 121 -11.32 -0.07 23.07
CA VAL A 121 -11.77 1.25 22.63
C VAL A 121 -13.15 1.15 22.03
N GLN A 122 -14.09 1.95 22.52
CA GLN A 122 -15.46 2.01 22.01
C GLN A 122 -15.60 3.12 20.97
N PHE A 123 -16.13 2.77 19.81
CA PHE A 123 -16.52 3.70 18.74
C PHE A 123 -18.03 3.69 18.60
N VAL A 124 -18.65 4.87 18.70
CA VAL A 124 -20.07 5.05 18.38
C VAL A 124 -20.17 5.39 16.90
N TRP A 125 -21.09 4.74 16.18
CA TRP A 125 -21.31 5.01 14.77
C TRP A 125 -22.79 5.00 14.40
N ASP A 126 -23.11 5.75 13.35
CA ASP A 126 -24.47 5.84 12.82
C ASP A 126 -24.77 4.68 11.89
N GLY A 127 -25.53 3.70 12.38
CA GLY A 127 -26.01 2.55 11.61
C GLY A 127 -26.91 2.96 10.42
N GLY A 128 -27.46 4.18 10.43
CA GLY A 128 -28.26 4.72 9.34
C GLY A 128 -27.48 4.82 8.03
N LYS A 129 -26.17 5.04 8.07
CA LYS A 129 -25.30 5.03 6.87
C LYS A 129 -25.30 3.70 6.11
N PHE A 130 -25.73 2.61 6.76
CA PHE A 130 -25.72 1.25 6.22
C PHE A 130 -27.12 0.67 6.07
N GLY A 131 -28.15 1.52 6.15
CA GLY A 131 -29.54 1.08 6.07
C GLY A 131 -30.00 0.27 7.28
N ILE A 132 -29.26 0.31 8.40
CA ILE A 132 -29.68 -0.29 9.66
C ILE A 132 -30.51 0.76 10.41
N PRO A 133 -31.83 0.54 10.60
CA PRO A 133 -32.70 1.56 11.16
C PRO A 133 -32.39 1.80 12.64
N ASN A 134 -31.85 2.99 12.93
CA ASN A 134 -31.87 3.69 14.22
C ASN A 134 -31.44 2.86 15.44
N VAL A 135 -30.31 2.14 15.32
CA VAL A 135 -29.63 1.53 16.45
C VAL A 135 -28.34 2.28 16.70
N ASP A 136 -28.20 2.89 17.88
CA ASP A 136 -26.92 3.37 18.39
C ASP A 136 -25.95 2.18 18.41
N SER A 137 -25.18 2.06 17.35
CA SER A 137 -24.32 0.91 17.13
C SER A 137 -22.95 1.25 17.69
N THR A 138 -22.39 0.33 18.46
CA THR A 138 -21.08 0.51 19.08
C THR A 138 -20.15 -0.58 18.58
N LEU A 139 -18.97 -0.17 18.15
CA LEU A 139 -17.89 -1.06 17.78
C LEU A 139 -16.84 -1.02 18.89
N PHE A 140 -16.46 -2.19 19.38
CA PHE A 140 -15.36 -2.31 20.34
C PHE A 140 -14.12 -2.82 19.61
N LEU A 141 -13.04 -2.04 19.70
CA LEU A 141 -11.74 -2.41 19.18
C LEU A 141 -10.88 -2.94 20.33
N THR A 142 -10.53 -4.22 20.27
CA THR A 142 -9.72 -4.88 21.30
C THR A 142 -8.26 -5.00 20.87
N TYR A 143 -7.37 -5.31 21.82
CA TYR A 143 -5.98 -5.66 21.54
C TYR A 143 -5.87 -6.73 20.45
N ALA A 144 -6.69 -7.78 20.51
CA ALA A 144 -6.65 -8.86 19.54
C ALA A 144 -6.97 -8.38 18.12
N ASP A 145 -7.77 -7.32 17.99
CA ASP A 145 -8.15 -6.78 16.69
C ASP A 145 -7.06 -5.93 16.07
N VAL A 146 -6.45 -5.04 16.87
CA VAL A 146 -5.32 -4.22 16.44
C VAL A 146 -4.09 -5.07 16.19
N ASN A 147 -3.82 -6.06 17.05
CA ASN A 147 -2.67 -6.94 16.92
C ASN A 147 -2.68 -7.72 15.59
N LYS A 148 -3.86 -8.11 15.10
CA LYS A 148 -3.98 -8.75 13.78
C LYS A 148 -3.56 -7.83 12.63
N ILE A 149 -3.85 -6.53 12.71
CA ILE A 149 -3.40 -5.55 11.71
C ILE A 149 -1.88 -5.42 11.76
N THR A 150 -1.31 -5.29 12.97
CA THR A 150 0.12 -5.00 13.14
C THR A 150 1.01 -6.20 12.87
N THR A 151 0.54 -7.42 13.12
CA THR A 151 1.31 -8.64 12.86
C THR A 151 1.19 -9.11 11.41
N GLY A 152 0.04 -8.87 10.74
CA GLY A 152 -0.15 -9.19 9.33
C GLY A 152 -0.12 -10.69 8.98
N ASP A 153 -0.18 -11.57 9.99
CA ASP A 153 -0.11 -13.03 9.87
C ASP A 153 -1.49 -13.71 9.82
N LYS A 154 -2.55 -12.96 10.12
CA LYS A 154 -3.94 -13.43 10.22
C LYS A 154 -4.86 -12.61 9.33
N TRP A 155 -5.99 -13.20 8.95
CA TRP A 155 -7.05 -12.48 8.26
C TRP A 155 -7.64 -11.39 9.16
N LEU A 156 -8.02 -10.27 8.53
CA LEU A 156 -8.69 -9.17 9.21
C LEU A 156 -10.00 -9.68 9.80
N ASN A 157 -10.24 -9.37 11.08
CA ASN A 157 -11.50 -9.73 11.72
C ASN A 157 -12.63 -8.77 11.28
N ILE A 158 -13.85 -9.16 11.62
CA ILE A 158 -15.05 -8.39 11.31
C ILE A 158 -15.03 -6.99 11.93
N ALA A 159 -14.44 -6.81 13.11
CA ALA A 159 -14.37 -5.50 13.75
C ALA A 159 -13.51 -4.50 12.95
N ILE A 160 -12.40 -4.95 12.37
CA ILE A 160 -11.56 -4.11 11.49
C ILE A 160 -12.27 -3.80 10.18
N LEU A 161 -12.95 -4.79 9.59
CA LEU A 161 -13.72 -4.57 8.36
C LEU A 161 -14.87 -3.59 8.59
N GLN A 162 -15.57 -3.70 9.73
CA GLN A 162 -16.62 -2.76 10.13
C GLN A 162 -16.05 -1.35 10.33
N LEU A 163 -14.91 -1.22 11.03
CA LEU A 163 -14.22 0.06 11.21
C LEU A 163 -13.88 0.71 9.86
N TRP A 164 -13.40 -0.05 8.89
CA TRP A 164 -13.02 0.45 7.56
C TRP A 164 -14.20 0.99 6.76
N THR A 165 -15.40 0.49 7.03
CA THR A 165 -16.60 0.89 6.28
C THR A 165 -17.29 2.15 6.82
N MET A 166 -16.98 2.58 8.06
CA MET A 166 -17.62 3.73 8.74
C MET A 166 -17.32 5.10 8.09
#